data_AF-A0A923FL78-F1
#
_entry.id   AF-A0A923FL78-F1
#
_cell.length_a   1.000
_cell.length_b   1.000
_cell.length_c   1.000
_cell.angle_alpha   90.00
_cell.angle_beta   90.00
_cell.angle_gamma   90.00
#
_symmetry.space_group_name_H-M   'P 1'
#
loop_
_entity.id
_entity.type
_entity.pdbx_description
1 polymer ?
#
loop_
_entity_poly.entity_id
_entity_poly.type
_entity_poly.pdbx_seq_one_letter_code
_entity_poly.pdbx_strand_id
1 'polypeptide(L)'
;MKIGLACTVMVCAIAGSALGGQLTEKVDRFKGTKTLSWESFRDQDRGYSFNVYAHFSTAADSAPYGYYSLLVPPRGTESFAVCHQNHWLVDGIPAPELEAAYSTPGQAQIFRSTLTRQTLEKISRAKTVEFKICNTEGSVSASDLGGLRQLLDATN
;
A
#
# COMPACT_ATOMS: atom_id res chain seq x y z
N MET A 1 -39.21 49.72 2.25
CA MET A 1 -39.38 48.47 1.47
C MET A 1 -38.16 48.28 0.57
N LYS A 2 -37.26 47.36 0.93
CA LYS A 2 -36.42 46.50 0.07
C LYS A 2 -35.49 45.70 0.98
N ILE A 3 -35.87 44.44 1.18
CA ILE A 3 -35.14 43.42 1.95
C ILE A 3 -34.01 42.92 1.05
N GLY A 4 -32.76 43.10 1.48
CA GLY A 4 -31.59 42.47 0.87
C GLY A 4 -31.27 41.18 1.59
N LEU A 5 -31.84 40.07 1.12
CA LEU A 5 -31.60 38.72 1.63
C LEU A 5 -30.30 38.20 1.02
N ALA A 6 -29.19 38.25 1.77
CA ALA A 6 -27.94 37.62 1.37
C ALA A 6 -27.96 36.13 1.74
N CYS A 7 -28.37 35.30 0.79
CA CYS A 7 -28.32 33.84 0.90
C CYS A 7 -26.85 33.39 0.71
N THR A 8 -26.16 33.09 1.81
CA THR A 8 -24.81 32.51 1.77
C THR A 8 -24.97 31.02 1.48
N VAL A 9 -24.76 30.62 0.23
CA VAL A 9 -24.74 29.21 -0.18
C VAL A 9 -23.41 28.61 0.30
N MET A 10 -23.44 27.93 1.44
CA MET A 10 -22.32 27.12 1.90
C MET A 10 -22.29 25.83 1.06
N VAL A 11 -21.42 25.80 0.06
CA VAL A 11 -21.12 24.60 -0.72
C VAL A 11 -20.32 23.66 0.19
N CYS A 12 -21.00 22.70 0.81
CA CYS A 12 -20.34 21.53 1.38
C CYS A 12 -19.74 20.75 0.22
N ALA A 13 -18.43 20.91 0.00
CA ALA A 13 -17.64 20.04 -0.84
C ALA A 13 -17.77 18.61 -0.29
N ILE A 14 -18.56 17.79 -0.98
CA ILE A 14 -18.64 16.37 -0.73
C ILE A 14 -17.28 15.83 -1.17
N ALA A 15 -16.38 15.64 -0.20
CA ALA A 15 -15.12 14.97 -0.42
C ALA A 15 -15.48 13.57 -0.94
N GLY A 16 -15.36 13.38 -2.26
CA GLY A 16 -15.43 12.06 -2.85
C GLY A 16 -14.33 11.24 -2.18
N SER A 17 -14.71 10.25 -1.40
CA SER A 17 -13.79 9.22 -0.91
C SER A 17 -13.19 8.58 -2.16
N ALA A 18 -12.04 9.06 -2.60
CA ALA A 18 -11.21 8.37 -3.58
C ALA A 18 -11.12 6.93 -3.07
N LEU A 19 -11.56 5.98 -3.88
CA LEU A 19 -11.61 4.57 -3.52
C LEU A 19 -10.17 4.12 -3.25
N GLY A 20 -9.74 4.24 -2.00
CA GLY A 20 -8.49 3.73 -1.52
C GLY A 20 -8.46 2.22 -1.60
N GLY A 21 -7.30 1.62 -1.36
CA GLY A 21 -7.20 0.16 -1.27
C GLY A 21 -8.20 -0.44 -0.26
N GLN A 22 -8.34 -1.76 -0.28
CA GLN A 22 -9.27 -2.47 0.58
C GLN A 22 -8.51 -3.31 1.61
N LEU A 23 -8.87 -3.15 2.89
CA LEU A 23 -8.47 -4.10 3.94
C LEU A 23 -9.37 -5.34 3.83
N THR A 24 -8.74 -6.51 3.74
CA THR A 24 -9.41 -7.79 3.55
C THR A 24 -8.87 -8.83 4.53
N GLU A 25 -9.74 -9.75 4.96
CA GLU A 25 -9.36 -10.91 5.74
C GLU A 25 -9.66 -12.18 4.94
N LYS A 26 -8.71 -13.12 4.93
CA LYS A 26 -8.89 -14.44 4.33
C LYS A 26 -8.47 -15.52 5.30
N VAL A 27 -9.38 -16.45 5.59
CA VAL A 27 -9.14 -17.62 6.44
C VAL A 27 -9.00 -18.87 5.57
N ASP A 28 -7.86 -19.54 5.66
CA ASP A 28 -7.66 -20.88 5.08
C ASP A 28 -7.91 -21.93 6.17
N ARG A 29 -9.13 -22.45 6.19
CA ARG A 29 -9.57 -23.48 7.15
C ARG A 29 -8.85 -24.82 6.99
N PHE A 30 -8.26 -25.10 5.82
CA PHE A 30 -7.55 -26.35 5.57
C PHE A 30 -6.13 -26.30 6.11
N LYS A 31 -5.49 -25.12 6.06
CA LYS A 31 -4.13 -24.92 6.55
C LYS A 31 -4.07 -24.39 7.98
N GLY A 32 -5.20 -23.96 8.54
CA GLY A 32 -5.20 -23.28 9.84
C GLY A 32 -4.41 -21.98 9.77
N THR A 33 -4.61 -21.18 8.72
CA THR A 33 -3.95 -19.87 8.59
C THR A 33 -4.96 -18.77 8.30
N LYS A 34 -4.63 -17.55 8.74
CA LYS A 34 -5.38 -16.33 8.42
C LYS A 34 -4.44 -15.32 7.78
N THR A 35 -4.93 -14.55 6.82
CA THR A 35 -4.20 -13.45 6.19
C THR A 35 -5.03 -12.18 6.29
N LEU A 36 -4.45 -11.11 6.81
CA LEU A 36 -4.98 -9.75 6.67
C LEU A 36 -4.18 -9.03 5.59
N SER A 37 -4.86 -8.32 4.70
CA SER A 37 -4.23 -7.68 3.56
C SER A 37 -4.82 -6.32 3.23
N TRP A 38 -3.94 -5.34 3.02
CA TRP A 38 -4.27 -4.10 2.33
C TRP A 38 -3.93 -4.25 0.85
N GLU A 39 -4.94 -4.14 -0.01
CA GLU A 39 -4.79 -4.31 -1.45
C GLU A 39 -5.28 -3.09 -2.22
N SER A 40 -4.38 -2.50 -3.01
CA SER A 40 -4.58 -1.27 -3.76
C SER A 40 -4.72 -1.46 -5.27
N PHE A 41 -4.37 -2.64 -5.79
CA PHE A 41 -4.36 -2.95 -7.23
C PHE A 41 -5.72 -2.93 -7.94
N ARG A 42 -6.83 -2.75 -7.22
CA ARG A 42 -8.18 -2.72 -7.81
C ARG A 42 -8.54 -1.39 -8.45
N ASP A 43 -7.75 -0.34 -8.20
CA ASP A 43 -7.88 0.95 -8.85
C ASP A 43 -6.86 1.04 -10.00
N GLN A 44 -7.37 0.91 -11.23
CA GLN A 44 -6.55 0.80 -12.45
C GLN A 44 -5.86 2.12 -12.83
N ASP A 45 -6.35 3.25 -12.34
CA ASP A 45 -5.86 4.58 -12.70
C ASP A 45 -4.94 5.17 -11.61
N ARG A 46 -4.70 4.47 -10.50
CA ARG A 46 -3.92 4.98 -9.36
C ARG A 46 -2.41 5.04 -9.58
N GLY A 47 -1.90 4.49 -10.67
CA GLY A 47 -0.46 4.29 -10.89
C GLY A 47 0.08 3.08 -10.13
N TYR A 48 1.16 3.26 -9.39
CA TYR A 48 1.76 2.18 -8.60
C TYR A 48 0.88 1.79 -7.42
N SER A 49 0.73 0.49 -7.19
CA SER A 49 -0.02 -0.07 -6.08
C SER A 49 0.93 -0.66 -5.03
N PHE A 50 0.86 -0.17 -3.80
CA PHE A 50 1.60 -0.73 -2.67
C PHE A 50 0.66 -1.55 -1.79
N ASN A 51 0.86 -2.87 -1.79
CA ASN A 51 0.01 -3.84 -1.10
C ASN A 51 0.79 -4.45 0.06
N VAL A 52 0.14 -4.73 1.18
CA VAL A 52 0.79 -5.31 2.37
C VAL A 52 -0.05 -6.45 2.91
N TYR A 53 0.63 -7.54 3.28
CA TYR A 53 0.03 -8.78 3.75
C TYR A 53 0.63 -9.17 5.10
N ALA A 54 -0.23 -9.51 6.05
CA ALA A 54 0.12 -10.02 7.36
C ALA A 54 -0.42 -11.45 7.50
N HIS A 55 0.47 -12.41 7.81
CA HIS A 55 0.09 -13.82 7.96
C HIS A 55 0.07 -14.27 9.40
N PHE A 56 -0.97 -15.03 9.74
CA PHE A 56 -1.24 -15.53 11.08
C PHE A 56 -1.40 -17.05 11.07
N SER A 57 -1.10 -17.66 12.21
CA SER A 57 -1.65 -18.97 12.56
C SER A 57 -3.15 -18.82 12.90
N THR A 58 -3.95 -19.88 12.86
CA THR A 58 -5.34 -19.82 13.37
C THR A 58 -5.44 -20.05 14.88
N ALA A 59 -4.32 -20.23 15.58
CA ALA A 59 -4.34 -20.24 17.04
C ALA A 59 -4.90 -18.90 17.57
N ALA A 60 -5.74 -18.98 18.61
CA ALA A 60 -6.21 -17.81 19.33
C ALA A 60 -5.01 -16.95 19.77
N ASP A 61 -5.14 -15.63 19.64
CA ASP A 61 -4.13 -14.64 20.04
C ASP A 61 -2.77 -14.76 19.32
N SER A 62 -2.73 -15.42 18.14
CA SER A 62 -1.48 -15.48 17.39
C SER A 62 -1.12 -14.12 16.79
N ALA A 63 0.10 -13.66 17.07
CA ALA A 63 0.69 -12.52 16.36
C ALA A 63 1.01 -12.92 14.91
N PRO A 64 1.06 -11.95 13.98
CA PRO A 64 1.54 -12.22 12.63
C PRO A 64 2.96 -12.81 12.67
N TYR A 65 3.17 -13.95 12.03
CA TYR A 65 4.51 -14.55 11.94
C TYR A 65 5.35 -13.95 10.80
N GLY A 66 4.76 -13.06 9.99
CA GLY A 66 5.49 -12.33 8.96
C GLY A 66 4.62 -11.35 8.20
N TYR A 67 5.30 -10.34 7.64
CA TYR A 67 4.72 -9.39 6.72
C TYR A 67 5.47 -9.43 5.40
N TYR A 68 4.77 -9.18 4.30
CA TYR A 68 5.41 -8.81 3.04
C TYR A 68 4.64 -7.71 2.35
N SER A 69 5.34 -6.94 1.53
CA SER A 69 4.72 -5.99 0.62
C SER A 69 4.89 -6.40 -0.84
N LEU A 70 3.96 -5.95 -1.67
CA LEU A 70 4.05 -6.02 -3.13
C LEU A 70 3.89 -4.61 -3.69
N LEU A 71 4.94 -4.10 -4.34
CA LEU A 71 4.83 -2.96 -5.23
C LEU A 71 4.52 -3.47 -6.65
N VAL A 72 3.39 -3.01 -7.19
CA VAL A 72 2.89 -3.42 -8.51
C VAL A 72 2.85 -2.18 -9.41
N PRO A 73 3.64 -2.12 -10.49
CA PRO A 73 3.56 -1.04 -11.47
C PRO A 73 2.20 -0.99 -12.19
N PRO A 74 1.79 0.19 -12.70
CA PRO A 74 0.56 0.30 -13.49
C PRO A 74 0.62 -0.54 -14.77
N ARG A 75 -0.54 -0.94 -15.28
CA ARG A 75 -0.63 -1.65 -16.57
C ARG A 75 -0.06 -0.80 -17.69
N GLY A 76 0.60 -1.44 -18.65
CA GLY A 76 1.23 -0.75 -19.77
C GLY A 76 2.57 -0.09 -19.45
N THR A 77 3.04 -0.12 -18.20
CA THR A 77 4.43 0.24 -17.88
C THR A 77 5.38 -0.68 -18.65
N GLU A 78 6.46 -0.11 -19.17
CA GLU A 78 7.53 -0.87 -19.79
C GLU A 78 8.00 -2.01 -18.87
N SER A 79 8.45 -3.10 -19.48
CA SER A 79 8.89 -4.25 -18.70
C SER A 79 10.20 -3.94 -17.97
N PHE A 80 10.20 -4.14 -16.65
CA PHE A 80 11.37 -4.12 -15.79
C PHE A 80 12.15 -5.45 -15.83
N ALA A 81 11.84 -6.36 -16.76
CA ALA A 81 12.52 -7.66 -16.85
C ALA A 81 14.04 -7.53 -17.07
N VAL A 82 14.47 -6.54 -17.86
CA VAL A 82 15.89 -6.32 -18.17
C VAL A 82 16.59 -5.57 -17.03
N CYS A 83 15.91 -4.60 -16.42
CA CYS A 83 16.42 -3.85 -15.28
C CYS A 83 15.31 -3.72 -14.23
N HIS A 84 15.60 -4.22 -13.02
CA HIS A 84 14.68 -4.23 -11.88
C HIS A 84 15.38 -3.85 -10.57
N GLN A 85 16.54 -3.22 -10.64
CA GLN A 85 17.17 -2.63 -9.46
C GLN A 85 16.24 -1.56 -8.91
N ASN A 86 15.97 -1.63 -7.60
CA ASN A 86 15.09 -0.69 -6.95
C ASN A 86 15.72 -0.14 -5.67
N HIS A 87 15.50 1.14 -5.43
CA HIS A 87 15.96 1.85 -4.24
C HIS A 87 14.80 2.63 -3.64
N TRP A 88 14.84 2.80 -2.33
CA TRP A 88 13.75 3.38 -1.57
C TRP A 88 14.24 4.49 -0.66
N LEU A 89 13.39 5.50 -0.50
CA LEU A 89 13.55 6.58 0.46
C LEU A 89 12.31 6.62 1.36
N VAL A 90 12.54 6.85 2.66
CA VAL A 90 11.49 7.17 3.63
C VAL A 90 11.83 8.55 4.19
N ASP A 91 10.96 9.52 3.94
CA ASP A 91 11.19 10.94 4.27
C ASP A 91 12.54 11.47 3.73
N GLY A 92 12.90 11.07 2.50
CA GLY A 92 14.17 11.44 1.87
C GLY A 92 15.41 10.68 2.37
N ILE A 93 15.25 9.76 3.33
CA ILE A 93 16.35 8.96 3.90
C ILE A 93 16.39 7.58 3.23
N PRO A 94 17.56 7.09 2.78
CA PRO A 94 17.70 5.73 2.24
C PRO A 94 17.12 4.66 3.16
N ALA A 95 16.29 3.79 2.59
CA ALA A 95 15.61 2.70 3.28
C ALA A 95 15.87 1.36 2.57
N PRO A 96 17.11 0.84 2.61
CA PRO A 96 17.48 -0.40 1.92
C PRO A 96 16.68 -1.62 2.40
N GLU A 97 16.09 -1.57 3.59
CA GLU A 97 15.20 -2.61 4.11
C GLU A 97 13.91 -2.79 3.29
N LEU A 98 13.59 -1.86 2.38
CA LEU A 98 12.43 -1.93 1.49
C LEU A 98 12.76 -2.48 0.10
N GLU A 99 14.04 -2.67 -0.22
CA GLU A 99 14.46 -3.22 -1.50
C GLU A 99 13.79 -4.57 -1.73
N ALA A 100 13.24 -4.72 -2.93
CA ALA A 100 12.28 -5.76 -3.24
C ALA A 100 12.79 -6.67 -4.36
N ALA A 101 12.51 -7.96 -4.23
CA ALA A 101 12.81 -8.95 -5.26
C ALA A 101 11.79 -8.84 -6.40
N TYR A 102 12.29 -8.74 -7.63
CA TYR A 102 11.47 -8.72 -8.82
C TYR A 102 10.99 -10.13 -9.20
N SER A 103 9.75 -10.23 -9.64
CA SER A 103 9.17 -11.46 -10.19
C SER A 103 8.08 -11.14 -11.20
N THR A 104 7.84 -12.09 -12.12
CA THR A 104 6.79 -11.99 -13.13
C THR A 104 5.80 -13.16 -13.03
N PRO A 105 5.00 -13.27 -11.95
CA PRO A 105 3.99 -14.32 -11.89
C PRO A 105 2.93 -14.11 -12.98
N GLY A 106 2.89 -15.04 -13.94
CA GLY A 106 2.09 -14.88 -15.15
C GLY A 106 2.60 -13.71 -15.99
N GLN A 107 1.79 -12.66 -16.14
CA GLN A 107 2.12 -11.43 -16.88
C GLN A 107 2.21 -10.19 -15.98
N ALA A 108 2.06 -10.35 -14.66
CA ALA A 108 2.14 -9.24 -13.71
C ALA A 108 3.60 -8.99 -13.32
N GLN A 109 4.00 -7.72 -13.28
CA GLN A 109 5.31 -7.32 -12.76
C GLN A 109 5.18 -7.00 -11.28
N ILE A 110 5.96 -7.64 -10.42
CA ILE A 110 5.82 -7.50 -8.97
C ILE A 110 7.19 -7.37 -8.32
N PHE A 111 7.29 -6.40 -7.41
CA PHE A 111 8.42 -6.20 -6.52
C PHE A 111 8.00 -6.60 -5.10
N ARG A 112 8.51 -7.72 -4.60
CA ARG A 112 8.17 -8.28 -3.29
C ARG A 112 9.28 -8.05 -2.26
N SER A 113 8.95 -7.46 -1.12
CA SER A 113 9.84 -7.36 0.04
C SER A 113 9.23 -8.04 1.26
N THR A 114 10.08 -8.70 2.05
CA THR A 114 9.70 -9.21 3.38
C THR A 114 9.95 -8.10 4.39
N LEU A 115 8.97 -7.82 5.24
CA LEU A 115 9.01 -6.67 6.14
C LEU A 115 8.84 -7.11 7.60
N THR A 116 9.44 -6.34 8.49
CA THR A 116 9.18 -6.45 9.93
C THR A 116 8.03 -5.52 10.32
N ARG A 117 7.39 -5.78 11.47
CA ARG A 117 6.41 -4.84 12.04
C ARG A 117 7.01 -3.44 12.23
N GLN A 118 8.24 -3.36 12.77
CA GLN A 118 8.94 -2.10 12.99
C GLN A 118 9.14 -1.31 11.68
N THR A 119 9.48 -2.01 10.60
CA THR A 119 9.60 -1.40 9.27
C THR A 119 8.26 -0.84 8.80
N LEU A 120 7.18 -1.61 8.92
CA LEU A 120 5.83 -1.15 8.55
C LEU A 120 5.39 0.07 9.38
N GLU A 121 5.66 0.06 10.68
CA GLU A 121 5.39 1.18 11.58
C GLU A 121 6.19 2.44 11.20
N LYS A 122 7.43 2.28 10.75
CA LYS A 122 8.25 3.38 10.22
C LYS A 122 7.60 3.97 8.95
N ILE A 123 7.27 3.13 7.97
CA ILE A 123 6.64 3.54 6.69
C ILE A 123 5.29 4.21 6.96
N SER A 124 4.46 3.66 7.86
CA SER A 124 3.11 4.16 8.11
C SER A 124 3.09 5.56 8.73
N ARG A 125 4.16 5.96 9.45
CA ARG A 125 4.31 7.29 10.03
C ARG A 125 5.01 8.29 9.10
N ALA A 126 5.58 7.82 8.00
CA ALA A 126 6.30 8.67 7.06
C ALA A 126 5.38 9.68 6.37
N LYS A 127 5.95 10.83 5.99
CA LYS A 127 5.30 11.82 5.13
C LYS A 127 5.44 11.42 3.67
N THR A 128 6.62 10.96 3.27
CA THR A 128 6.89 10.44 1.93
C THR A 128 7.55 9.08 1.98
N VAL A 129 7.15 8.22 1.04
CA VAL A 129 7.82 6.94 0.78
C VAL A 129 7.99 6.88 -0.72
N GLU A 130 9.21 7.02 -1.16
CA GLU A 130 9.58 7.18 -2.56
C GLU A 130 10.40 5.98 -3.00
N PHE A 131 10.29 5.63 -4.27
CA PHE A 131 11.06 4.55 -4.86
C PHE A 131 11.56 4.94 -6.23
N LYS A 132 12.66 4.30 -6.61
CA LYS A 132 13.21 4.34 -7.95
C LYS A 132 13.39 2.92 -8.42
N ILE A 133 12.80 2.57 -9.56
CA ILE A 133 13.02 1.31 -10.26
C ILE A 133 13.78 1.66 -11.54
N CYS A 134 15.07 1.35 -11.56
CA CYS A 134 15.98 1.73 -12.65
C CYS A 134 15.93 3.24 -12.93
N ASN A 135 15.34 3.65 -14.05
CA ASN A 135 15.25 5.07 -14.44
C ASN A 135 13.88 5.71 -14.13
N THR A 136 12.96 4.96 -13.51
CA THR A 136 11.60 5.42 -13.21
C THR A 136 11.45 5.67 -11.72
N GLU A 137 11.00 6.86 -11.36
CA GLU A 137 10.75 7.27 -9.99
C GLU A 137 9.25 7.29 -9.70
N GLY A 138 8.88 7.02 -8.45
CA GLY A 138 7.50 7.03 -7.99
C GLY A 138 7.41 7.16 -6.48
N SER A 139 6.18 7.25 -5.97
CA SER A 139 5.91 7.33 -4.54
C SER A 139 4.73 6.46 -4.16
N VAL A 140 4.76 5.96 -2.93
CA VAL A 140 3.60 5.29 -2.32
C VAL A 140 2.53 6.34 -2.07
N SER A 141 1.32 6.05 -2.54
CA SER A 141 0.20 6.98 -2.40
C SER A 141 -0.17 7.22 -0.94
N ALA A 142 -0.68 8.42 -0.62
CA ALA A 142 -1.18 8.73 0.73
C ALA A 142 -2.28 7.75 1.18
N SER A 143 -3.07 7.25 0.23
CA SER A 143 -4.08 6.22 0.45
C SER A 143 -3.47 4.90 0.90
N ASP A 144 -2.36 4.46 0.29
CA ASP A 144 -1.66 3.24 0.71
C ASP A 144 -0.96 3.39 2.07
N LEU A 145 -0.39 4.56 2.35
CA LEU A 145 0.13 4.86 3.69
C LEU A 145 -0.99 4.85 4.74
N GLY A 146 -2.17 5.37 4.39
CA GLY A 146 -3.38 5.29 5.23
C GLY A 146 -3.84 3.85 5.46
N GLY A 147 -3.87 3.04 4.41
CA GLY A 147 -4.22 1.63 4.50
C GLY A 147 -3.24 0.78 5.30
N LEU A 148 -1.95 1.11 5.25
CA LEU A 148 -0.95 0.47 6.09
C LEU A 148 -1.21 0.73 7.58
N ARG A 149 -1.66 1.94 7.96
CA ARG A 149 -2.07 2.22 9.35
C ARG A 149 -3.24 1.33 9.76
N GLN A 150 -4.26 1.21 8.91
CA GLN A 150 -5.41 0.34 9.18
C GLN A 150 -4.99 -1.13 9.34
N LEU A 151 -4.04 -1.61 8.53
CA LEU A 151 -3.50 -2.96 8.65
C LEU A 151 -2.71 -3.16 9.95
N LEU A 152 -1.90 -2.18 10.35
CA LEU A 152 -1.16 -2.23 11.62
C LEU A 152 -2.09 -2.24 12.85
N ASP A 153 -3.17 -1.46 12.79
CA ASP A 153 -4.20 -1.42 13.83
C ASP A 153 -4.95 -2.75 13.93
N ALA A 154 -5.28 -3.38 12.79
CA ALA A 154 -5.95 -4.68 12.74
C ALA A 154 -5.04 -5.88 13.08
N THR A 155 -3.74 -5.65 13.22
CA THR A 155 -2.73 -6.67 13.55
C THR A 155 -2.06 -6.42 14.91
N ASN A 156 -2.65 -5.54 15.73
CA ASN A 156 -2.16 -5.16 17.05
C ASN A 156 -2.77 -6.04 18.15
#